data_AF-A0A7J4SLK2-F1
#
_entry.id   AF-A0A7J4SLK2-F1
#
_cell.length_a   1.000
_cell.length_b   1.000
_cell.length_c   1.000
_cell.angle_alpha   90.00
_cell.angle_beta   90.00
_cell.angle_gamma   90.00
#
_symmetry.space_group_name_H-M   'P 1'
#
loop_
_entity.id
_entity.type
_entity.pdbx_description
1 polymer ?
#
loop_
_entity_poly.entity_id
_entity_poly.type
_entity_poly.pdbx_seq_one_letter_code
_entity_poly.pdbx_strand_id
1 'polypeptide(L)'
;MKHKFPSIDASNIIYNPTFGDLRRFSEELEQATEYGSPNYVSGIRSRSSSKTKNNIDDEFDSDDETHISNAVERVFSEPFVCIDRKMGSHPRLSFTCRLFVPKKYARIALSWATLLEPSNGEDPDLCTVHIPDWEETRIRIFPEDGVTYVLGSDYTGEAKKSFLRMFMYYAKQRDGLGLHAGTKQVCINTKGGERRVGQIFMGLSATGKTTLTCHGFGLTGAENANLVQDDVCALFPDGLVAGSEGGGLYIKTIGLSREDQPEIYDATVSDNAVLENVAVGKSGDVDFYDGNLTDNGRASILRSDLPNAADSIDLEEAHQIFFITRNPLMPPVAKLTEEEAAAAFMLGESIETSAGDPTKAGEPIRVVGTNPFIIGSKGEEGNRFLELIKQAEVECFIINTGKVGNVDSRSVEIEHSVAILREIAKGDIEWKRDDKIGLSIPLYVNGMDIKEFYPPDYFEDYSGILGSLKEERKEYLSEFTKLAENLTETSLSM
;
A
#
# COMPACT_ATOMS: atom_id res chain seq x y z
N MET A 1 26.45 3.92 -8.28
CA MET A 1 26.25 3.21 -9.57
C MET A 1 25.58 4.01 -10.69
N LYS A 2 24.84 5.09 -10.42
CA LYS A 2 24.02 5.82 -11.42
C LYS A 2 24.77 6.43 -12.61
N HIS A 3 26.04 6.82 -12.43
CA HIS A 3 26.90 7.35 -13.51
C HIS A 3 27.25 6.31 -14.58
N LYS A 4 26.85 5.04 -14.39
CA LYS A 4 27.05 3.96 -15.36
C LYS A 4 25.99 3.93 -16.46
N PHE A 5 24.95 4.77 -16.43
CA PHE A 5 23.91 4.81 -17.47
C PHE A 5 24.21 5.84 -18.56
N PRO A 6 23.69 5.67 -19.79
CA PRO A 6 23.90 6.65 -20.86
C PRO A 6 23.33 8.03 -20.51
N SER A 7 23.88 9.07 -21.14
CA SER A 7 23.27 10.41 -21.12
C SER A 7 21.86 10.35 -21.72
N ILE A 8 20.97 11.22 -21.23
CA ILE A 8 19.62 11.38 -21.78
C ILE A 8 19.62 11.78 -23.27
N ASP A 9 20.73 12.35 -23.75
CA ASP A 9 20.93 12.73 -25.16
C ASP A 9 21.46 11.60 -26.04
N ALA A 10 21.65 10.40 -25.51
CA ALA A 10 22.12 9.25 -26.29
C ALA A 10 21.10 8.90 -27.38
N SER A 11 21.57 8.64 -28.61
CA SER A 11 20.71 8.47 -29.79
C SER A 11 19.73 7.29 -29.73
N ASN A 12 20.00 6.31 -28.87
CA ASN A 12 19.14 5.14 -28.64
C ASN A 12 18.11 5.36 -27.52
N ILE A 13 18.17 6.51 -26.82
CA ILE A 13 17.26 6.85 -25.72
C ILE A 13 16.21 7.86 -26.22
N ILE A 14 14.94 7.55 -25.98
CA ILE A 14 13.85 8.52 -26.11
C ILE A 14 13.54 9.03 -24.70
N TYR A 15 14.00 10.25 -24.40
CA TYR A 15 13.86 10.88 -23.09
C TYR A 15 12.53 11.62 -22.95
N ASN A 16 11.84 11.39 -21.82
CA ASN A 16 10.53 11.98 -21.46
C ASN A 16 9.52 12.02 -22.63
N PRO A 17 9.24 10.89 -23.31
CA PRO A 17 8.19 10.83 -24.32
C PRO A 17 6.83 11.21 -23.74
N THR A 18 5.94 11.74 -24.59
CA THR A 18 4.56 12.05 -24.19
C THR A 18 3.79 10.76 -23.86
N PHE A 19 2.70 10.85 -23.11
CA PHE A 19 1.84 9.68 -22.87
C PHE A 19 1.28 9.09 -24.17
N GLY A 20 0.96 9.93 -25.16
CA GLY A 20 0.58 9.48 -26.49
C GLY A 20 1.70 8.70 -27.20
N ASP A 21 2.95 9.15 -27.09
CA ASP A 21 4.09 8.41 -27.63
C ASP A 21 4.30 7.07 -26.91
N LEU A 22 4.23 7.05 -25.58
CA LEU A 22 4.36 5.82 -24.80
C LEU A 22 3.29 4.80 -25.15
N ARG A 23 2.02 5.23 -25.27
CA ARG A 23 0.91 4.38 -25.72
C ARG A 23 1.16 3.86 -27.14
N ARG A 24 1.51 4.74 -28.08
CA ARG A 24 1.82 4.40 -29.47
C ARG A 24 2.98 3.40 -29.60
N PHE A 25 4.02 3.51 -28.79
CA PHE A 25 5.13 2.55 -28.80
C PHE A 25 4.73 1.13 -28.34
N SER A 26 3.57 0.97 -27.71
CA SER A 26 3.01 -0.30 -27.28
C SER A 26 1.65 -0.61 -27.92
N GLU A 27 1.30 0.06 -29.04
CA GLU A 27 0.00 -0.08 -29.71
C GLU A 27 -0.29 -1.53 -30.15
N GLU A 28 0.73 -2.28 -30.54
CA GLU A 28 0.58 -3.69 -30.96
C GLU A 28 0.15 -4.63 -29.82
N LEU A 29 0.33 -4.21 -28.56
CA LEU A 29 -0.04 -4.98 -27.37
C LEU A 29 -1.35 -4.49 -26.74
N GLU A 30 -1.90 -3.39 -27.24
CA GLU A 30 -3.03 -2.70 -26.63
C GLU A 30 -4.35 -3.43 -26.91
N GLN A 31 -5.13 -3.61 -25.85
CA GLN A 31 -6.56 -3.91 -25.91
C GLN A 31 -7.31 -2.62 -25.56
N ALA A 32 -7.81 -1.89 -26.56
CA ALA A 32 -8.57 -0.68 -26.31
C ALA A 32 -9.92 -1.03 -25.63
N THR A 33 -10.24 -0.31 -24.57
CA THR A 33 -11.53 -0.44 -23.88
C THR A 33 -12.62 0.38 -24.58
N GLU A 34 -13.88 0.12 -24.25
CA GLU A 34 -15.03 0.94 -24.67
C GLU A 34 -14.94 2.41 -24.20
N TYR A 35 -14.11 2.68 -23.19
CA TYR A 35 -13.87 4.01 -22.62
C TYR A 35 -12.72 4.77 -23.31
N GLY A 36 -12.01 4.13 -24.25
CA GLY A 36 -10.86 4.71 -24.93
C GLY A 36 -9.54 4.60 -24.16
N SER A 37 -9.54 4.06 -22.95
CA SER A 37 -8.34 3.72 -22.19
C SER A 37 -7.65 2.45 -22.74
N PRO A 38 -6.31 2.35 -22.65
CA PRO A 38 -5.61 1.12 -22.99
C PRO A 38 -5.67 0.08 -21.87
N ASN A 39 -5.84 -1.19 -22.24
CA ASN A 39 -5.56 -2.35 -21.40
C ASN A 39 -4.37 -3.14 -21.96
N TYR A 40 -3.50 -3.64 -21.09
CA TYR A 40 -2.37 -4.49 -21.48
C TYR A 40 -2.37 -5.78 -20.65
N VAL A 41 -2.03 -6.90 -21.28
CA VAL A 41 -1.89 -8.19 -20.59
C VAL A 41 -0.40 -8.49 -20.42
N SER A 42 0.03 -8.64 -19.17
CA SER A 42 1.40 -9.00 -18.83
C SER A 42 1.59 -10.52 -18.74
N GLY A 43 2.79 -10.98 -19.11
CA GLY A 43 3.19 -12.39 -18.97
C GLY A 43 3.32 -12.79 -17.50
N ILE A 44 3.88 -11.91 -16.66
CA ILE A 44 3.90 -12.05 -15.20
C ILE A 44 2.81 -11.15 -14.61
N ARG A 45 1.90 -11.72 -13.81
CA ARG A 45 0.67 -11.04 -13.36
C ARG A 45 0.73 -10.50 -11.93
N SER A 46 1.87 -10.65 -11.25
CA SER A 46 2.07 -10.21 -9.88
C SER A 46 3.56 -10.00 -9.59
N ARG A 47 3.88 -9.51 -8.39
CA ARG A 47 5.28 -9.33 -7.97
C ARG A 47 6.00 -10.66 -7.80
N SER A 48 7.25 -10.72 -8.21
CA SER A 48 8.14 -11.87 -8.05
C SER A 48 8.95 -11.74 -6.76
N SER A 49 8.25 -11.79 -5.61
CA SER A 49 8.84 -11.59 -4.28
C SER A 49 10.00 -12.55 -3.99
N SER A 50 9.86 -13.82 -4.36
CA SER A 50 10.91 -14.85 -4.19
C SER A 50 12.15 -14.62 -5.07
N LYS A 51 12.08 -13.71 -6.05
CA LYS A 51 13.17 -13.33 -6.95
C LYS A 51 13.72 -11.93 -6.66
N THR A 52 13.19 -11.27 -5.63
CA THR A 52 13.58 -9.93 -5.20
C THR A 52 14.58 -10.00 -4.07
N LYS A 53 15.75 -9.38 -4.27
CA LYS A 53 16.84 -9.31 -3.28
C LYS A 53 17.42 -7.90 -3.19
N ASN A 54 17.92 -7.54 -2.01
CA ASN A 54 18.64 -6.29 -1.79
C ASN A 54 20.00 -6.55 -1.14
N ASN A 55 21.02 -5.76 -1.47
CA ASN A 55 22.38 -6.02 -1.00
C ASN A 55 22.66 -5.63 0.48
N ILE A 56 21.61 -5.26 1.25
CA ILE A 56 21.70 -5.08 2.70
C ILE A 56 21.30 -6.37 3.42
N ASP A 57 20.25 -7.04 2.95
CA ASP A 57 19.72 -8.26 3.57
C ASP A 57 20.20 -9.55 2.89
N ASP A 58 20.64 -9.47 1.64
CA ASP A 58 21.05 -10.60 0.81
C ASP A 58 22.48 -10.45 0.28
N GLU A 59 23.16 -11.58 0.12
CA GLU A 59 24.41 -11.64 -0.65
C GLU A 59 24.12 -11.77 -2.15
N PHE A 60 24.85 -11.00 -2.96
CA PHE A 60 24.83 -11.11 -4.42
C PHE A 60 26.05 -11.90 -4.87
N ASP A 61 25.85 -12.80 -5.83
CA ASP A 61 26.90 -13.64 -6.40
C ASP A 61 27.43 -13.06 -7.72
N SER A 62 28.44 -13.73 -8.30
CA SER A 62 29.03 -13.33 -9.58
C SER A 62 28.04 -13.41 -10.75
N ASP A 63 26.99 -14.23 -10.63
CA ASP A 63 25.95 -14.37 -11.64
C ASP A 63 25.04 -13.13 -11.65
N ASP A 64 24.68 -12.63 -10.47
CA ASP A 64 23.99 -11.35 -10.30
C ASP A 64 24.80 -10.18 -10.88
N GLU A 65 26.10 -10.10 -10.60
CA GLU A 65 26.98 -9.08 -11.16
C GLU A 65 27.05 -9.12 -12.70
N THR A 66 27.07 -10.32 -13.26
CA THR A 66 27.08 -10.55 -14.72
C THR A 66 25.78 -10.07 -15.34
N HIS A 67 24.63 -10.46 -14.78
CA HIS A 67 23.33 -10.01 -15.27
C HIS A 67 23.16 -8.49 -15.18
N ILE A 68 23.61 -7.88 -14.10
CA ILE A 68 23.58 -6.42 -13.92
C ILE A 68 24.44 -5.73 -14.99
N SER A 69 25.67 -6.20 -15.20
CA SER A 69 26.57 -5.63 -16.20
C SER A 69 25.99 -5.71 -17.60
N ASN A 70 25.44 -6.88 -17.97
CA ASN A 70 24.77 -7.09 -19.25
C ASN A 70 23.50 -6.23 -19.41
N ALA A 71 22.74 -6.05 -18.32
CA ALA A 71 21.56 -5.19 -18.34
C ALA A 71 21.96 -3.73 -18.62
N VAL A 72 23.02 -3.23 -17.99
CA VAL A 72 23.57 -1.89 -18.27
C VAL A 72 24.01 -1.78 -19.73
N GLU A 73 24.72 -2.76 -20.27
CA GLU A 73 25.13 -2.79 -21.68
C GLU A 73 23.95 -2.73 -22.66
N ARG A 74 22.83 -3.40 -22.36
CA ARG A 74 21.60 -3.28 -23.17
C ARG A 74 21.05 -1.86 -23.19
N VAL A 75 21.10 -1.13 -22.08
CA VAL A 75 20.65 0.28 -22.05
C VAL A 75 21.48 1.15 -23.00
N PHE A 76 22.77 0.83 -23.24
CA PHE A 76 23.61 1.56 -24.20
C PHE A 76 23.42 1.13 -25.66
N SER A 77 23.00 -0.10 -25.90
CA SER A 77 23.03 -0.71 -27.25
C SER A 77 21.66 -0.84 -27.91
N GLU A 78 20.57 -0.84 -27.13
CA GLU A 78 19.20 -1.03 -27.64
C GLU A 78 18.34 0.23 -27.50
N PRO A 79 17.22 0.32 -28.26
CA PRO A 79 16.27 1.41 -28.10
C PRO A 79 15.52 1.35 -26.76
N PHE A 80 15.67 2.39 -25.94
CA PHE A 80 14.99 2.53 -24.65
C PHE A 80 14.15 3.81 -24.60
N VAL A 81 13.10 3.79 -23.78
CA VAL A 81 12.50 5.01 -23.24
C VAL A 81 13.12 5.27 -21.87
N CYS A 82 13.39 6.54 -21.60
CA CYS A 82 13.85 7.03 -20.31
C CYS A 82 12.89 8.10 -19.82
N ILE A 83 12.31 7.92 -18.64
CA ILE A 83 11.30 8.85 -18.12
C ILE A 83 11.66 9.25 -16.69
N ASP A 84 11.61 10.56 -16.44
CA ASP A 84 11.88 11.14 -15.12
C ASP A 84 10.58 11.64 -14.50
N ARG A 85 10.38 11.28 -13.23
CA ARG A 85 9.21 11.66 -12.44
C ARG A 85 9.61 12.04 -11.02
N LYS A 86 8.81 12.89 -10.40
CA LYS A 86 8.95 13.30 -9.00
C LYS A 86 8.14 12.36 -8.12
N MET A 87 8.81 11.75 -7.14
CA MET A 87 8.20 10.95 -6.10
C MET A 87 8.32 11.69 -4.77
N GLY A 88 7.19 11.89 -4.10
CA GLY A 88 7.07 12.69 -2.89
C GLY A 88 7.14 14.21 -3.13
N SER A 89 6.34 14.96 -2.38
CA SER A 89 6.27 16.43 -2.42
C SER A 89 7.04 17.08 -1.26
N HIS A 90 7.05 16.46 -0.08
CA HIS A 90 7.67 17.06 1.09
C HIS A 90 9.20 17.12 0.97
N PRO A 91 9.87 18.25 1.33
CA PRO A 91 11.32 18.39 1.22
C PRO A 91 12.14 17.33 1.97
N ARG A 92 11.62 16.75 3.06
CA ARG A 92 12.28 15.65 3.78
C ARG A 92 12.38 14.38 2.93
N LEU A 93 11.46 14.17 2.00
CA LEU A 93 11.28 12.89 1.34
C LEU A 93 10.76 13.04 -0.09
N SER A 94 11.48 13.82 -0.90
CA SER A 94 11.20 14.01 -2.31
C SER A 94 12.39 13.58 -3.16
N PHE A 95 12.13 12.88 -4.27
CA PHE A 95 13.14 12.26 -5.12
C PHE A 95 12.81 12.43 -6.60
N THR A 96 13.81 12.75 -7.41
CA THR A 96 13.73 12.60 -8.86
C THR A 96 14.04 11.15 -9.23
N CYS A 97 13.05 10.45 -9.79
CA CYS A 97 13.09 9.05 -10.15
C CYS A 97 13.24 8.89 -11.67
N ARG A 98 14.25 8.14 -12.12
CA ARG A 98 14.49 7.81 -13.52
C ARG A 98 14.21 6.35 -13.80
N LEU A 99 13.30 6.08 -14.74
CA LEU A 99 12.99 4.73 -15.20
C LEU A 99 13.46 4.53 -16.64
N PHE A 100 14.26 3.49 -16.85
CA PHE A 100 14.65 2.99 -18.16
C PHE A 100 13.86 1.72 -18.49
N VAL A 101 13.16 1.72 -19.63
CA VAL A 101 12.45 0.54 -20.16
C VAL A 101 12.74 0.39 -21.65
N PRO A 102 12.93 -0.83 -22.21
CA PRO A 102 13.03 -1.01 -23.65
C PRO A 102 11.81 -0.41 -24.34
N LYS A 103 12.00 0.27 -25.48
CA LYS A 103 10.93 1.02 -26.16
C LYS A 103 9.67 0.18 -26.44
N LYS A 104 9.83 -1.11 -26.77
CA LYS A 104 8.71 -2.04 -27.02
C LYS A 104 7.83 -2.32 -25.79
N TYR A 105 8.32 -2.02 -24.59
CA TYR A 105 7.61 -2.15 -23.32
C TYR A 105 7.22 -0.77 -22.72
N ALA A 106 7.11 0.26 -23.55
CA ALA A 106 6.77 1.62 -23.13
C ALA A 106 5.46 1.72 -22.31
N ARG A 107 4.52 0.77 -22.44
CA ARG A 107 3.34 0.65 -21.57
C ARG A 107 3.66 0.62 -20.06
N ILE A 108 4.81 0.08 -19.65
CA ILE A 108 5.24 0.08 -18.23
C ILE A 108 5.55 1.52 -17.80
N ALA A 109 6.30 2.25 -18.63
CA ALA A 109 6.59 3.65 -18.40
C ALA A 109 5.33 4.51 -18.44
N LEU A 110 4.38 4.21 -19.34
CA LEU A 110 3.07 4.88 -19.40
C LEU A 110 2.35 4.74 -18.07
N SER A 111 2.11 3.50 -17.64
CA SER A 111 1.35 3.22 -16.42
C SER A 111 2.07 3.73 -15.16
N TRP A 112 3.39 3.55 -15.05
CA TRP A 112 4.17 4.07 -13.93
C TRP A 112 4.18 5.60 -13.87
N ALA A 113 4.33 6.27 -15.01
CA ALA A 113 4.39 7.73 -15.08
C ALA A 113 3.04 8.40 -14.79
N THR A 114 1.91 7.69 -14.93
CA THR A 114 0.59 8.14 -14.46
C THR A 114 0.55 8.34 -12.94
N LEU A 115 1.36 7.58 -12.18
CA LEU A 115 1.33 7.59 -10.72
C LEU A 115 2.08 8.77 -10.09
N LEU A 116 2.96 9.42 -10.85
CA LEU A 116 3.92 10.40 -10.35
C LEU A 116 3.89 11.68 -11.17
N GLU A 117 4.32 12.78 -10.56
CA GLU A 117 4.36 14.08 -11.24
C GLU A 117 5.59 14.18 -12.17
N PRO A 118 5.57 14.99 -13.23
CA PRO A 118 6.76 15.31 -14.00
C PRO A 118 7.88 15.91 -13.13
N SER A 119 9.13 15.51 -13.36
CA SER A 119 10.31 16.20 -12.77
C SER A 119 10.59 17.53 -13.48
N ASN A 120 11.34 18.44 -12.86
CA ASN A 120 11.76 19.72 -13.48
C ASN A 120 13.13 19.62 -14.18
N GLY A 121 13.58 18.42 -14.54
CA GLY A 121 14.84 18.18 -15.23
C GLY A 121 16.06 18.10 -14.32
N GLU A 122 15.86 17.89 -13.02
CA GLU A 122 16.93 17.59 -12.07
C GLU A 122 17.59 16.24 -12.36
N ASP A 123 18.85 16.08 -11.92
CA ASP A 123 19.51 14.76 -11.96
C ASP A 123 18.78 13.75 -11.06
N PRO A 124 18.76 12.46 -11.43
CA PRO A 124 17.98 11.47 -10.71
C PRO A 124 18.60 11.08 -9.36
N ASP A 125 17.80 11.19 -8.32
CA ASP A 125 18.06 10.64 -7.00
C ASP A 125 17.89 9.12 -6.96
N LEU A 126 17.07 8.54 -7.83
CA LEU A 126 16.79 7.11 -7.89
C LEU A 126 16.70 6.65 -9.35
N CYS A 127 17.27 5.50 -9.66
CA CYS A 127 17.21 4.92 -11.00
C CYS A 127 16.70 3.47 -10.96
N THR A 128 15.80 3.13 -11.89
CA THR A 128 15.42 1.75 -12.15
C THR A 128 15.66 1.40 -13.61
N VAL A 129 16.31 0.26 -13.86
CA VAL A 129 16.40 -0.36 -15.18
C VAL A 129 15.47 -1.55 -15.21
N HIS A 130 14.41 -1.46 -16.01
CA HIS A 130 13.39 -2.50 -16.12
C HIS A 130 13.44 -3.11 -17.52
N ILE A 131 13.92 -4.36 -17.61
CA ILE A 131 14.08 -5.10 -18.86
C ILE A 131 13.22 -6.37 -18.80
N PRO A 132 11.98 -6.32 -19.33
CA PRO A 132 11.05 -7.42 -19.19
C PRO A 132 11.40 -8.70 -19.95
N ASP A 133 12.03 -8.57 -21.11
CA ASP A 133 12.45 -9.68 -21.97
C ASP A 133 13.81 -10.26 -21.57
N TRP A 134 14.00 -10.48 -20.27
CA TRP A 134 15.16 -11.19 -19.75
C TRP A 134 14.82 -12.66 -19.54
N GLU A 135 15.78 -13.55 -19.77
CA GLU A 135 15.56 -15.01 -19.70
C GLU A 135 15.14 -15.47 -18.29
N GLU A 136 15.73 -14.87 -17.26
CA GLU A 136 15.41 -15.17 -15.86
C GLU A 136 14.88 -13.94 -15.12
N THR A 137 13.82 -14.13 -14.34
CA THR A 137 13.31 -13.10 -13.45
C THR A 137 14.27 -12.84 -12.29
N ARG A 138 14.82 -11.62 -12.21
CA ARG A 138 15.70 -11.16 -11.13
C ARG A 138 15.42 -9.70 -10.81
N ILE A 139 15.10 -9.44 -9.54
CA ILE A 139 14.99 -8.07 -9.03
C ILE A 139 16.13 -7.86 -8.03
N ARG A 140 17.03 -6.92 -8.34
CA ARG A 140 18.22 -6.61 -7.52
C ARG A 140 18.23 -5.14 -7.16
N ILE A 141 18.28 -4.87 -5.87
CA ILE A 141 18.16 -3.53 -5.31
C ILE A 141 19.47 -3.17 -4.61
N PHE A 142 19.98 -1.96 -4.89
CA PHE A 142 21.14 -1.36 -4.25
C PHE A 142 20.69 -0.11 -3.51
N PRO A 143 20.22 -0.22 -2.25
CA PRO A 143 19.59 0.90 -1.55
C PRO A 143 20.50 2.11 -1.37
N GLU A 144 21.76 1.87 -1.00
CA GLU A 144 22.74 2.94 -0.79
C GLU A 144 23.10 3.66 -2.10
N ASP A 145 23.11 2.94 -3.23
CA ASP A 145 23.40 3.51 -4.54
C ASP A 145 22.19 4.20 -5.19
N GLY A 146 20.97 3.98 -4.69
CA GLY A 146 19.75 4.48 -5.31
C GLY A 146 19.43 3.82 -6.65
N VAL A 147 19.76 2.52 -6.84
CA VAL A 147 19.58 1.81 -8.11
C VAL A 147 18.84 0.49 -7.93
N THR A 148 17.87 0.21 -8.80
CA THR A 148 17.22 -1.10 -8.90
C THR A 148 17.28 -1.66 -10.33
N TYR A 149 17.51 -2.96 -10.45
CA TYR A 149 17.39 -3.71 -11.70
C TYR A 149 16.20 -4.65 -11.60
N VAL A 150 15.27 -4.52 -12.55
CA VAL A 150 14.08 -5.39 -12.68
C VAL A 150 14.22 -6.13 -14.01
N LEU A 151 14.62 -7.40 -13.94
CA LEU A 151 14.87 -8.23 -15.12
C LEU A 151 13.82 -9.35 -15.18
N GLY A 152 13.31 -9.64 -16.38
CA GLY A 152 12.51 -10.84 -16.63
C GLY A 152 11.10 -10.81 -16.04
N SER A 153 10.54 -9.61 -15.87
CA SER A 153 9.14 -9.41 -15.50
C SER A 153 8.59 -8.22 -16.27
N ASP A 154 7.40 -8.36 -16.84
CA ASP A 154 6.72 -7.32 -17.61
C ASP A 154 5.54 -6.69 -16.86
N TYR A 155 5.41 -7.02 -15.57
CA TYR A 155 4.44 -6.49 -14.61
C TYR A 155 4.80 -5.07 -14.19
N THR A 156 3.90 -4.10 -14.40
CA THR A 156 4.14 -2.70 -14.05
C THR A 156 4.40 -2.50 -12.56
N GLY A 157 3.79 -3.32 -11.71
CA GLY A 157 3.96 -3.22 -10.26
C GLY A 157 5.40 -3.40 -9.77
N GLU A 158 6.29 -4.03 -10.55
CA GLU A 158 7.72 -4.09 -10.22
C GLU A 158 8.41 -2.74 -10.37
N ALA A 159 8.12 -1.99 -11.45
CA ALA A 159 8.61 -0.62 -11.61
C ALA A 159 8.13 0.26 -10.45
N LYS A 160 6.82 0.23 -10.15
CA LYS A 160 6.25 0.97 -9.02
C LYS A 160 6.96 0.66 -7.70
N LYS A 161 7.02 -0.61 -7.31
CA LYS A 161 7.59 -0.99 -6.00
C LYS A 161 9.11 -0.89 -5.95
N SER A 162 9.81 -0.81 -7.08
CA SER A 162 11.26 -0.49 -7.10
C SER A 162 11.55 0.86 -6.44
N PHE A 163 10.76 1.90 -6.74
CA PHE A 163 10.95 3.23 -6.18
C PHE A 163 10.31 3.38 -4.78
N LEU A 164 9.10 2.85 -4.58
CA LEU A 164 8.43 2.98 -3.28
C LEU A 164 9.19 2.27 -2.14
N ARG A 165 9.91 1.18 -2.45
CA ARG A 165 10.81 0.54 -1.48
C ARG A 165 11.94 1.50 -1.06
N MET A 166 12.53 2.20 -2.01
CA MET A 166 13.58 3.18 -1.75
C MET A 166 13.06 4.36 -0.94
N PHE A 167 11.84 4.83 -1.22
CA PHE A 167 11.18 5.86 -0.43
C PHE A 167 11.13 5.49 1.06
N MET A 168 10.69 4.28 1.38
CA MET A 168 10.63 3.77 2.76
C MET A 168 12.01 3.60 3.38
N TYR A 169 12.98 3.07 2.61
CA TYR A 169 14.36 2.94 3.07
C TYR A 169 14.97 4.30 3.45
N TYR A 170 14.85 5.32 2.58
CA TYR A 170 15.37 6.65 2.88
C TYR A 170 14.58 7.38 3.96
N ALA A 171 13.30 7.07 4.17
CA ALA A 171 12.55 7.60 5.32
C ALA A 171 13.25 7.20 6.63
N LYS A 172 13.60 5.92 6.77
CA LYS A 172 14.35 5.40 7.92
C LYS A 172 15.70 6.10 8.09
N GLN A 173 16.44 6.33 7.01
CA GLN A 173 17.73 7.03 7.07
C GLN A 173 17.59 8.52 7.44
N ARG A 174 16.38 9.08 7.37
CA ARG A 174 16.06 10.48 7.64
C ARG A 174 15.17 10.63 8.87
N ASP A 175 15.32 9.73 9.84
CA ASP A 175 14.62 9.78 11.12
C ASP A 175 13.09 9.59 11.01
N GLY A 176 12.59 9.12 9.87
CA GLY A 176 11.19 8.70 9.71
C GLY A 176 11.02 7.19 9.74
N LEU A 177 9.82 6.73 9.39
CA LEU A 177 9.54 5.31 9.14
C LEU A 177 8.61 5.18 7.94
N GLY A 178 9.01 4.37 6.95
CA GLY A 178 8.18 4.08 5.79
C GLY A 178 7.06 3.11 6.13
N LEU A 179 5.82 3.47 5.76
CA LEU A 179 4.62 2.67 6.01
C LEU A 179 3.96 2.29 4.69
N HIS A 180 3.56 1.02 4.58
CA HIS A 180 2.68 0.55 3.51
C HIS A 180 1.23 0.78 3.93
N ALA A 181 0.76 2.02 3.77
CA ALA A 181 -0.47 2.51 4.33
C ALA A 181 -1.17 3.52 3.41
N GLY A 182 -2.51 3.50 3.48
CA GLY A 182 -3.33 4.60 3.00
C GLY A 182 -3.40 5.71 4.04
N THR A 183 -3.61 6.95 3.61
CA THR A 183 -3.78 8.10 4.48
C THR A 183 -4.95 8.96 4.02
N LYS A 184 -5.62 9.55 4.99
CA LYS A 184 -6.84 10.36 4.80
C LYS A 184 -6.81 11.55 5.72
N GLN A 185 -7.41 12.64 5.26
CA GLN A 185 -7.72 13.79 6.07
C GLN A 185 -9.23 13.89 6.28
N VAL A 186 -9.66 13.96 7.54
CA VAL A 186 -11.06 14.10 7.91
C VAL A 186 -11.28 15.45 8.56
N CYS A 187 -12.11 16.30 7.96
CA CYS A 187 -12.62 17.52 8.58
C CYS A 187 -14.03 17.23 9.11
N ILE A 188 -14.22 17.36 10.43
CA ILE A 188 -15.47 17.00 11.10
C ILE A 188 -15.82 18.02 12.19
N ASN A 189 -17.11 18.29 12.36
CA ASN A 189 -17.58 19.19 13.40
C ASN A 189 -17.75 18.44 14.72
N THR A 190 -17.18 19.03 15.78
CA THR A 190 -17.30 18.54 17.15
C THR A 190 -17.98 19.61 18.01
N LYS A 191 -18.26 19.28 19.28
CA LYS A 191 -18.74 20.28 20.25
C LYS A 191 -17.74 21.43 20.45
N GLY A 192 -16.45 21.19 20.20
CA GLY A 192 -15.37 22.18 20.30
C GLY A 192 -15.12 22.99 19.02
N GLY A 193 -15.88 22.75 17.95
CA GLY A 193 -15.66 23.35 16.64
C GLY A 193 -15.17 22.33 15.60
N GLU A 194 -14.72 22.84 14.46
CA GLU A 194 -14.15 22.03 13.38
C GLU A 194 -12.83 21.38 13.86
N ARG A 195 -12.68 20.09 13.58
CA ARG A 195 -11.48 19.31 13.85
C ARG A 195 -10.99 18.70 12.54
N ARG A 196 -9.69 18.87 12.27
CA ARG A 196 -8.99 18.26 11.13
C ARG A 196 -8.15 17.10 11.66
N VAL A 197 -8.43 15.88 11.21
CA VAL A 197 -7.84 14.64 11.73
C VAL A 197 -7.10 13.91 10.61
N GLY A 198 -5.81 13.67 10.79
CA GLY A 198 -5.01 12.82 9.91
C GLY A 198 -5.12 11.36 10.32
N GLN A 199 -5.58 10.51 9.40
CA GLN A 199 -5.78 9.07 9.62
C GLN A 199 -4.84 8.26 8.72
N ILE A 200 -4.26 7.21 9.27
CA ILE A 200 -3.39 6.26 8.57
C ILE A 200 -4.02 4.86 8.65
N PHE A 201 -4.13 4.17 7.51
CA PHE A 201 -4.75 2.86 7.37
C PHE A 201 -3.71 1.82 6.96
N MET A 202 -3.38 0.91 7.85
CA MET A 202 -2.45 -0.19 7.63
C MET A 202 -3.23 -1.49 7.44
N GLY A 203 -2.88 -2.28 6.43
CA GLY A 203 -3.65 -3.48 6.11
C GLY A 203 -3.04 -4.28 4.98
N LEU A 204 -3.22 -5.60 5.02
CA LEU A 204 -2.84 -6.47 3.91
C LEU A 204 -3.70 -6.19 2.67
N SER A 205 -3.26 -6.72 1.53
CA SER A 205 -4.05 -6.62 0.30
C SER A 205 -5.44 -7.23 0.50
N ALA A 206 -6.47 -6.61 -0.10
CA ALA A 206 -7.86 -7.06 -0.04
C ALA A 206 -8.50 -7.15 1.38
N THR A 207 -7.93 -6.45 2.37
CA THR A 207 -8.58 -6.27 3.68
C THR A 207 -9.47 -5.03 3.76
N GLY A 208 -9.58 -4.24 2.68
CA GLY A 208 -10.39 -3.01 2.65
C GLY A 208 -9.60 -1.71 2.87
N LYS A 209 -8.25 -1.76 2.90
CA LYS A 209 -7.38 -0.56 3.01
C LYS A 209 -7.74 0.52 2.00
N THR A 210 -7.71 0.19 0.70
CA THR A 210 -7.98 1.16 -0.36
C THR A 210 -9.43 1.65 -0.31
N THR A 211 -10.38 0.75 -0.04
CA THR A 211 -11.80 1.09 0.14
C THR A 211 -11.98 2.12 1.25
N LEU A 212 -11.48 1.88 2.47
CA LEU A 212 -11.60 2.83 3.58
C LEU A 212 -10.84 4.14 3.33
N THR A 213 -9.69 4.08 2.66
CA THR A 213 -8.88 5.25 2.37
C THR A 213 -9.53 6.15 1.31
N CYS A 214 -10.21 5.57 0.31
CA CYS A 214 -10.87 6.31 -0.76
C CYS A 214 -12.32 6.70 -0.42
N HIS A 215 -12.99 6.00 0.49
CA HIS A 215 -14.40 6.27 0.82
C HIS A 215 -14.59 7.67 1.46
N GLY A 216 -15.57 8.45 0.99
CA GLY A 216 -15.85 9.82 1.46
C GLY A 216 -16.58 9.94 2.81
N PHE A 217 -16.78 8.82 3.52
CA PHE A 217 -17.49 8.70 4.80
C PHE A 217 -18.93 9.26 4.82
N GLY A 218 -19.52 9.52 3.65
CA GLY A 218 -20.81 10.19 3.53
C GLY A 218 -20.81 11.62 4.10
N LEU A 219 -19.62 12.22 4.28
CA LEU A 219 -19.49 13.60 4.75
C LEU A 219 -19.64 14.56 3.57
N THR A 220 -20.34 15.69 3.79
CA THR A 220 -20.60 16.68 2.75
C THR A 220 -20.50 18.11 3.30
N GLY A 221 -20.24 19.06 2.41
CA GLY A 221 -20.16 20.48 2.75
C GLY A 221 -18.94 20.81 3.60
N ALA A 222 -19.15 21.37 4.80
CA ALA A 222 -18.07 21.74 5.71
C ALA A 222 -17.37 20.52 6.32
N GLU A 223 -18.03 19.36 6.35
CA GLU A 223 -17.40 18.10 6.74
C GLU A 223 -16.97 17.34 5.48
N ASN A 224 -15.77 16.76 5.50
CA ASN A 224 -15.25 16.00 4.37
C ASN A 224 -14.20 14.97 4.82
N ALA A 225 -13.96 13.98 3.97
CA ALA A 225 -12.99 12.92 4.17
C ALA A 225 -12.21 12.69 2.89
N ASN A 226 -11.04 13.32 2.80
CA ASN A 226 -10.25 13.38 1.58
C ASN A 226 -9.13 12.35 1.56
N LEU A 227 -8.98 11.63 0.46
CA LEU A 227 -7.87 10.72 0.19
C LEU A 227 -6.57 11.52 0.08
N VAL A 228 -5.55 11.16 0.86
CA VAL A 228 -4.24 11.82 0.82
C VAL A 228 -3.20 10.94 0.14
N GLN A 229 -3.12 9.66 0.47
CA GLN A 229 -2.25 8.65 -0.17
C GLN A 229 -2.90 7.28 -0.05
N ASP A 230 -2.69 6.33 -0.97
CA ASP A 230 -3.28 4.98 -0.85
C ASP A 230 -2.28 3.90 -0.47
N ASP A 231 -1.02 4.01 -0.88
CA ASP A 231 -0.12 2.85 -0.89
C ASP A 231 1.09 2.99 0.03
N VAL A 232 1.90 4.04 -0.12
CA VAL A 232 3.12 4.23 0.68
C VAL A 232 3.24 5.67 1.18
N CYS A 233 3.50 5.82 2.47
CA CYS A 233 3.80 7.08 3.13
C CYS A 233 4.95 6.92 4.14
N ALA A 234 5.35 8.00 4.80
CA ALA A 234 6.36 7.97 5.85
C ALA A 234 5.96 8.83 7.04
N LEU A 235 5.94 8.26 8.24
CA LEU A 235 5.66 8.95 9.50
C LEU A 235 6.97 9.52 10.09
N PHE A 236 6.92 10.76 10.56
CA PHE A 236 8.04 11.44 11.22
C PHE A 236 7.74 11.77 12.69
N PRO A 237 8.79 12.07 13.51
CA PRO A 237 8.65 12.34 14.94
C PRO A 237 7.70 13.46 15.33
N ASP A 238 7.55 14.45 14.45
CA ASP A 238 6.67 15.61 14.62
C ASP A 238 5.24 15.36 14.13
N GLY A 239 4.87 14.10 13.88
CA GLY A 239 3.55 13.72 13.41
C GLY A 239 3.33 13.90 11.91
N LEU A 240 4.24 14.59 11.20
CA LEU A 240 4.17 14.74 9.74
C LEU A 240 4.11 13.37 9.06
N VAL A 241 3.23 13.24 8.05
CA VAL A 241 3.18 12.08 7.16
C VAL A 241 3.47 12.52 5.74
N ALA A 242 4.62 12.11 5.19
CA ALA A 242 4.97 12.40 3.80
C ALA A 242 4.42 11.32 2.86
N GLY A 243 3.73 11.72 1.79
CA GLY A 243 3.23 10.82 0.75
C GLY A 243 4.26 10.56 -0.36
N SER A 244 4.06 9.49 -1.13
CA SER A 244 4.99 9.09 -2.19
C SER A 244 4.47 9.35 -3.61
N GLU A 245 3.20 9.07 -3.89
CA GLU A 245 2.60 9.10 -5.23
C GLU A 245 1.68 10.31 -5.41
N GLY A 246 2.14 11.32 -6.16
CA GLY A 246 1.47 12.60 -6.40
C GLY A 246 0.61 12.69 -7.65
N GLY A 247 0.78 11.79 -8.63
CA GLY A 247 0.06 11.85 -9.91
C GLY A 247 -1.19 10.97 -9.96
N GLY A 248 -1.14 9.79 -9.34
CA GLY A 248 -2.15 8.76 -9.54
C GLY A 248 -2.12 7.66 -8.50
N LEU A 249 -2.95 6.65 -8.72
CA LEU A 249 -3.12 5.49 -7.85
C LEU A 249 -3.05 4.21 -8.67
N TYR A 250 -2.49 3.14 -8.08
CA TYR A 250 -2.39 1.82 -8.70
C TYR A 250 -3.33 0.83 -8.03
N ILE A 251 -4.61 0.91 -8.39
CA ILE A 251 -5.69 0.22 -7.70
C ILE A 251 -5.86 -1.22 -8.21
N LYS A 252 -6.50 -2.05 -7.40
CA LYS A 252 -6.95 -3.38 -7.79
C LYS A 252 -8.36 -3.30 -8.38
N THR A 253 -8.61 -3.99 -9.49
CA THR A 253 -9.88 -3.86 -10.22
C THR A 253 -10.83 -5.04 -10.05
N ILE A 254 -10.38 -6.20 -9.55
CA ILE A 254 -11.27 -7.35 -9.36
C ILE A 254 -12.41 -7.00 -8.39
N GLY A 255 -13.64 -7.30 -8.79
CA GLY A 255 -14.86 -7.02 -8.02
C GLY A 255 -15.19 -5.53 -7.89
N LEU A 256 -14.54 -4.64 -8.65
CA LEU A 256 -14.82 -3.21 -8.60
C LEU A 256 -16.24 -2.94 -9.13
N SER A 257 -17.08 -2.37 -8.28
CA SER A 257 -18.45 -2.00 -8.60
C SER A 257 -18.65 -0.50 -8.36
N ARG A 258 -19.53 0.11 -9.16
CA ARG A 258 -19.91 1.51 -8.98
C ARG A 258 -20.75 1.72 -7.72
N GLU A 259 -21.45 0.68 -7.27
CA GLU A 259 -22.30 0.72 -6.07
C GLU A 259 -21.47 0.84 -4.80
N ASP A 260 -20.40 0.04 -4.68
CA ASP A 260 -19.57 -0.02 -3.49
C ASP A 260 -18.49 1.07 -3.46
N GLN A 261 -17.93 1.42 -4.62
CA GLN A 261 -16.77 2.32 -4.75
C GLN A 261 -16.92 3.26 -5.97
N PRO A 262 -17.91 4.17 -5.97
CA PRO A 262 -18.25 4.98 -7.13
C PRO A 262 -17.10 5.86 -7.63
N GLU A 263 -16.34 6.48 -6.72
CA GLU A 263 -15.24 7.38 -7.10
C GLU A 263 -14.11 6.61 -7.81
N ILE A 264 -13.76 5.44 -7.27
CA ILE A 264 -12.71 4.59 -7.85
C ILE A 264 -13.18 3.99 -9.18
N TYR A 265 -14.44 3.54 -9.24
CA TYR A 265 -15.04 3.00 -10.45
C TYR A 265 -15.01 4.03 -11.57
N ASP A 266 -15.53 5.24 -11.31
CA ASP A 266 -15.63 6.32 -12.30
C ASP A 266 -14.24 6.73 -12.82
N ALA A 267 -13.22 6.79 -11.95
CA ALA A 267 -11.84 7.04 -12.36
C ALA A 267 -11.21 5.89 -13.18
N THR A 268 -11.67 4.66 -12.99
CA THR A 268 -11.14 3.48 -13.72
C THR A 268 -11.74 3.36 -15.12
N VAL A 269 -12.98 3.81 -15.31
CA VAL A 269 -13.68 3.83 -16.61
C VAL A 269 -13.50 5.17 -17.36
N SER A 270 -12.42 5.89 -17.02
CA SER A 270 -11.96 7.11 -17.68
C SER A 270 -11.03 6.79 -18.87
N ASP A 271 -10.93 7.68 -19.85
CA ASP A 271 -9.96 7.58 -20.96
C ASP A 271 -8.52 7.85 -20.49
N ASN A 272 -8.36 8.47 -19.32
CA ASN A 272 -7.07 8.68 -18.65
C ASN A 272 -6.50 7.42 -17.98
N ALA A 273 -7.33 6.40 -17.73
CA ALA A 273 -6.91 5.20 -17.02
C ALA A 273 -5.96 4.34 -17.88
N VAL A 274 -5.07 3.58 -17.23
CA VAL A 274 -4.23 2.56 -17.88
C VAL A 274 -4.45 1.24 -17.18
N LEU A 275 -5.11 0.30 -17.86
CA LEU A 275 -5.49 -0.99 -17.29
C LEU A 275 -4.41 -2.05 -17.55
N GLU A 276 -4.21 -2.94 -16.58
CA GLU A 276 -3.29 -4.07 -16.69
C GLU A 276 -3.99 -5.35 -16.21
N ASN A 277 -3.98 -6.38 -17.06
CA ASN A 277 -4.57 -7.69 -16.80
C ASN A 277 -6.07 -7.68 -16.47
N VAL A 278 -6.81 -6.71 -17.00
CA VAL A 278 -8.28 -6.69 -16.89
C VAL A 278 -8.88 -7.45 -18.07
N ALA A 279 -9.98 -8.17 -17.83
CA ALA A 279 -10.71 -8.84 -18.89
C ALA A 279 -11.41 -7.80 -19.78
N VAL A 280 -11.08 -7.82 -21.07
CA VAL A 280 -11.65 -6.94 -22.08
C VAL A 280 -12.19 -7.76 -23.25
N GLY A 281 -13.46 -7.56 -23.56
CA GLY A 281 -14.15 -8.21 -24.67
C GLY A 281 -13.71 -7.70 -26.04
N LYS A 282 -14.13 -8.39 -27.12
CA LYS A 282 -13.80 -7.98 -28.50
C LYS A 282 -14.35 -6.61 -28.89
N SER A 283 -15.42 -6.15 -28.24
CA SER A 283 -16.02 -4.83 -28.48
C SER A 283 -15.44 -3.75 -27.57
N GLY A 284 -14.48 -4.09 -26.70
CA GLY A 284 -13.91 -3.19 -25.70
C GLY A 284 -14.59 -3.25 -24.32
N ASP A 285 -15.64 -4.06 -24.16
CA ASP A 285 -16.39 -4.19 -22.90
C ASP A 285 -15.47 -4.65 -21.77
N VAL A 286 -15.46 -3.92 -20.65
CA VAL A 286 -14.59 -4.23 -19.49
C VAL A 286 -15.38 -5.04 -18.47
N ASP A 287 -14.84 -6.20 -18.05
CA ASP A 287 -15.43 -7.01 -16.98
C ASP A 287 -14.49 -7.07 -15.76
N PHE A 288 -14.86 -6.33 -14.71
CA PHE A 288 -14.13 -6.31 -13.44
C PHE A 288 -14.39 -7.53 -12.55
N TYR A 289 -15.32 -8.41 -12.92
CA TYR A 289 -15.62 -9.65 -12.17
C TYR A 289 -14.98 -10.88 -12.79
N ASP A 290 -14.47 -10.79 -14.02
CA ASP A 290 -13.79 -11.89 -14.70
C ASP A 290 -12.32 -12.00 -14.27
N GLY A 291 -12.05 -13.00 -13.41
CA GLY A 291 -10.70 -13.38 -12.94
C GLY A 291 -9.97 -14.42 -13.82
N ASN A 292 -10.49 -14.79 -15.00
CA ASN A 292 -9.89 -15.83 -15.86
C ASN A 292 -8.44 -15.51 -16.26
N LEU A 293 -8.11 -14.23 -16.42
CA LEU A 293 -6.72 -13.79 -16.55
C LEU A 293 -6.03 -13.82 -15.18
N THR A 294 -6.54 -13.07 -14.21
CA THR A 294 -6.03 -13.06 -12.84
C THR A 294 -6.97 -12.28 -11.95
N ASP A 295 -7.01 -12.67 -10.68
CA ASP A 295 -7.64 -11.85 -9.64
C ASP A 295 -6.82 -10.60 -9.30
N ASN A 296 -5.62 -10.41 -9.86
CA ASN A 296 -4.77 -9.23 -9.66
C ASN A 296 -4.81 -8.26 -10.86
N GLY A 297 -5.99 -8.07 -11.47
CA GLY A 297 -6.24 -6.97 -12.40
C GLY A 297 -5.97 -5.62 -11.73
N ARG A 298 -5.39 -4.68 -12.49
CA ARG A 298 -4.94 -3.37 -12.00
C ARG A 298 -5.36 -2.24 -12.92
N ALA A 299 -5.45 -1.05 -12.35
CA ALA A 299 -5.55 0.20 -13.11
C ALA A 299 -4.68 1.29 -12.47
N SER A 300 -3.94 2.00 -13.32
CA SER A 300 -3.35 3.29 -12.97
C SER A 300 -4.35 4.37 -13.32
N ILE A 301 -4.86 5.06 -12.30
CA ILE A 301 -5.83 6.16 -12.43
C ILE A 301 -5.21 7.47 -11.96
N LEU A 302 -5.67 8.60 -12.49
CA LEU A 302 -5.20 9.91 -12.05
C LEU A 302 -5.86 10.33 -10.75
N ARG A 303 -5.11 11.02 -9.89
CA ARG A 303 -5.69 11.64 -8.68
C ARG A 303 -6.70 12.72 -9.03
N SER A 304 -6.50 13.44 -10.13
CA SER A 304 -7.42 14.46 -10.62
C SER A 304 -8.80 13.91 -11.01
N ASP A 305 -8.90 12.61 -11.24
CA ASP A 305 -10.16 11.93 -11.58
C ASP A 305 -10.93 11.50 -10.32
N LEU A 306 -10.35 11.70 -9.12
CA LEU A 306 -10.99 11.41 -7.84
C LEU A 306 -11.49 12.70 -7.18
N PRO A 307 -12.82 12.88 -7.02
CA PRO A 307 -13.39 14.13 -6.54
C PRO A 307 -13.04 14.46 -5.07
N ASN A 308 -12.67 13.45 -4.29
CA ASN A 308 -12.28 13.60 -2.88
C ASN A 308 -10.78 13.40 -2.65
N ALA A 309 -9.94 13.42 -3.69
CA ALA A 309 -8.49 13.48 -3.49
C ALA A 309 -8.12 14.86 -2.91
N ALA A 310 -7.27 14.88 -1.88
CA ALA A 310 -6.69 16.10 -1.36
C ALA A 310 -5.68 16.68 -2.35
N ASP A 311 -5.53 18.01 -2.33
CA ASP A 311 -4.55 18.75 -3.13
C ASP A 311 -3.09 18.37 -2.79
N SER A 312 -2.87 17.93 -1.55
CA SER A 312 -1.58 17.46 -1.04
C SER A 312 -1.57 15.94 -0.88
N ILE A 313 -0.40 15.33 -1.03
CA ILE A 313 -0.15 13.93 -0.66
C ILE A 313 0.47 13.77 0.73
N ASP A 314 0.71 14.88 1.41
CA ASP A 314 1.26 14.94 2.77
C ASP A 314 0.16 15.28 3.78
N LEU A 315 0.15 14.60 4.92
CA LEU A 315 -0.60 15.04 6.11
C LEU A 315 0.34 15.87 6.99
N GLU A 316 -0.11 17.06 7.36
CA GLU A 316 0.61 17.92 8.31
C GLU A 316 0.85 17.21 9.65
N GLU A 317 -0.14 16.43 10.12
CA GLU A 317 -0.07 15.74 11.40
C GLU A 317 -0.93 14.46 11.41
N ALA A 318 -0.33 13.34 11.79
CA ALA A 318 -1.00 12.08 12.08
C ALA A 318 -1.65 12.15 13.46
N HIS A 319 -2.93 11.81 13.51
CA HIS A 319 -3.68 11.75 14.77
C HIS A 319 -4.09 10.33 15.12
N GLN A 320 -4.34 9.49 14.10
CA GLN A 320 -4.93 8.17 14.26
C GLN A 320 -4.31 7.15 13.30
N ILE A 321 -3.96 5.97 13.81
CA ILE A 321 -3.53 4.81 13.02
C ILE A 321 -4.52 3.66 13.22
N PHE A 322 -4.94 3.05 12.11
CA PHE A 322 -5.86 1.91 12.09
C PHE A 322 -5.18 0.69 11.47
N PHE A 323 -5.04 -0.38 12.26
CA PHE A 323 -4.64 -1.71 11.78
C PHE A 323 -5.87 -2.49 11.33
N ILE A 324 -6.02 -2.65 10.02
CA ILE A 324 -7.13 -3.34 9.39
C ILE A 324 -6.89 -4.84 9.42
N THR A 325 -7.83 -5.56 10.02
CA THR A 325 -7.82 -7.02 10.09
C THR A 325 -9.15 -7.59 9.63
N ARG A 326 -9.18 -8.88 9.29
CA ARG A 326 -10.41 -9.65 9.08
C ARG A 326 -10.54 -10.82 10.05
N ASN A 327 -9.77 -10.80 11.14
CA ASN A 327 -9.76 -11.86 12.15
C ASN A 327 -11.09 -11.92 12.92
N PRO A 328 -11.82 -13.05 12.91
CA PRO A 328 -13.12 -13.19 13.55
C PRO A 328 -13.09 -13.17 15.08
N LEU A 329 -11.89 -13.27 15.68
CA LEU A 329 -11.69 -13.12 17.11
C LEU A 329 -11.63 -11.65 17.56
N MET A 330 -11.46 -10.71 16.63
CA MET A 330 -11.33 -9.30 16.95
C MET A 330 -12.70 -8.61 16.95
N PRO A 331 -12.96 -7.70 17.91
CA PRO A 331 -14.16 -6.85 17.86
C PRO A 331 -14.09 -5.92 16.62
N PRO A 332 -15.20 -5.26 16.25
CA PRO A 332 -15.22 -4.31 15.13
C PRO A 332 -14.17 -3.22 15.25
N VAL A 333 -13.90 -2.78 16.48
CA VAL A 333 -12.83 -1.83 16.78
C VAL A 333 -12.33 -2.01 18.21
N ALA A 334 -11.03 -1.80 18.40
CA ALA A 334 -10.39 -1.72 19.71
C ALA A 334 -9.34 -0.61 19.73
N LYS A 335 -9.30 0.16 20.82
CA LYS A 335 -8.22 1.13 21.10
C LYS A 335 -7.05 0.41 21.74
N LEU A 336 -5.85 0.68 21.24
CA LEU A 336 -4.61 0.07 21.69
C LEU A 336 -3.83 1.05 22.58
N THR A 337 -3.08 0.51 23.54
CA THR A 337 -1.93 1.25 24.08
C THR A 337 -0.81 1.33 23.03
N GLU A 338 0.20 2.16 23.28
CA GLU A 338 1.32 2.32 22.35
C GLU A 338 2.11 1.02 22.18
N GLU A 339 2.34 0.26 23.26
CA GLU A 339 2.98 -1.05 23.18
C GLU A 339 2.11 -2.07 22.43
N GLU A 340 0.79 -2.06 22.64
CA GLU A 340 -0.15 -2.91 21.89
C GLU A 340 -0.15 -2.56 20.41
N ALA A 341 -0.06 -1.27 20.07
CA ALA A 341 0.05 -0.81 18.69
C ALA A 341 1.36 -1.25 18.02
N ALA A 342 2.49 -1.17 18.71
CA ALA A 342 3.76 -1.66 18.19
C ALA A 342 3.78 -3.19 18.05
N ALA A 343 3.15 -3.92 18.98
CA ALA A 343 2.94 -5.36 18.83
C ALA A 343 2.03 -5.66 17.64
N ALA A 344 0.92 -4.93 17.45
CA ALA A 344 0.01 -5.10 16.31
C ALA A 344 0.71 -4.81 14.97
N PHE A 345 1.56 -3.78 14.94
CA PHE A 345 2.44 -3.50 13.80
C PHE A 345 3.36 -4.68 13.51
N MET A 346 4.06 -5.21 14.52
CA MET A 346 4.98 -6.35 14.34
C MET A 346 4.27 -7.63 13.91
N LEU A 347 3.09 -7.89 14.47
CA LEU A 347 2.27 -9.04 14.09
C LEU A 347 1.77 -8.92 12.64
N GLY A 348 1.27 -7.73 12.27
CA GLY A 348 0.72 -7.47 10.94
C GLY A 348 -0.28 -8.53 10.50
N GLU A 349 -1.14 -8.93 11.44
CA GLU A 349 -2.00 -10.10 11.35
C GLU A 349 -3.31 -9.82 10.63
N SER A 350 -3.67 -10.73 9.73
CA SER A 350 -5.02 -10.83 9.18
C SER A 350 -5.31 -12.28 8.78
N ILE A 351 -6.39 -12.44 8.03
CA ILE A 351 -6.76 -13.67 7.35
C ILE A 351 -6.58 -13.47 5.86
N GLU A 352 -6.00 -14.47 5.19
CA GLU A 352 -5.89 -14.50 3.75
C GLU A 352 -7.28 -14.52 3.12
N THR A 353 -7.49 -13.64 2.14
CA THR A 353 -8.80 -13.47 1.53
C THR A 353 -8.87 -14.22 0.21
N SER A 354 -10.06 -14.60 -0.24
CA SER A 354 -10.23 -15.15 -1.59
C SER A 354 -9.75 -14.20 -2.68
N ALA A 355 -9.87 -12.89 -2.45
CA ALA A 355 -9.34 -11.87 -3.34
C ALA A 355 -7.80 -11.68 -3.19
N GLY A 356 -7.15 -12.25 -2.18
CA GLY A 356 -5.71 -12.21 -1.99
C GLY A 356 -5.03 -13.45 -2.59
N ASP A 357 -5.30 -14.61 -1.99
CA ASP A 357 -4.94 -15.95 -2.46
C ASP A 357 -6.14 -16.91 -2.26
N PRO A 358 -6.89 -17.24 -3.33
CA PRO A 358 -8.02 -18.16 -3.26
C PRO A 358 -7.67 -19.53 -2.66
N THR A 359 -6.42 -19.99 -2.80
CA THR A 359 -5.99 -21.33 -2.36
C THR A 359 -5.75 -21.42 -0.86
N LYS A 360 -5.61 -20.28 -0.19
CA LYS A 360 -5.33 -20.14 1.24
C LYS A 360 -6.40 -19.33 1.98
N ALA A 361 -7.53 -19.05 1.32
CA ALA A 361 -8.58 -18.23 1.90
C ALA A 361 -9.03 -18.79 3.26
N GLY A 362 -8.97 -17.97 4.31
CA GLY A 362 -9.26 -18.38 5.69
C GLY A 362 -8.03 -18.71 6.54
N GLU A 363 -6.84 -18.85 5.95
CA GLU A 363 -5.60 -19.09 6.70
C GLU A 363 -5.07 -17.81 7.37
N PRO A 364 -4.50 -17.89 8.59
CA PRO A 364 -3.80 -16.77 9.20
C PRO A 364 -2.58 -16.33 8.39
N ILE A 365 -2.36 -15.02 8.30
CA ILE A 365 -1.19 -14.44 7.64
C ILE A 365 -0.58 -13.33 8.50
N ARG A 366 0.76 -13.31 8.56
CA ARG A 366 1.55 -12.30 9.28
C ARG A 366 2.55 -11.64 8.35
N VAL A 367 2.53 -10.31 8.29
CA VAL A 367 3.55 -9.51 7.60
C VAL A 367 3.82 -8.27 8.43
N VAL A 368 5.00 -8.16 9.05
CA VAL A 368 5.42 -6.97 9.83
C VAL A 368 5.06 -5.66 9.13
N GLY A 369 4.35 -4.78 9.83
CA GLY A 369 3.86 -3.49 9.35
C GLY A 369 2.89 -3.57 8.17
N THR A 370 2.34 -4.75 7.89
CA THR A 370 1.66 -5.09 6.61
C THR A 370 2.53 -4.75 5.39
N ASN A 371 3.85 -4.73 5.58
CA ASN A 371 4.84 -4.16 4.67
C ASN A 371 5.85 -5.25 4.25
N PRO A 372 5.66 -5.89 3.08
CA PRO A 372 6.60 -6.89 2.57
C PRO A 372 7.86 -6.27 1.94
N PHE A 373 8.10 -4.96 2.10
CA PHE A 373 9.16 -4.21 1.44
C PHE A 373 10.24 -3.67 2.39
N ILE A 374 10.20 -4.07 3.67
CA ILE A 374 11.19 -3.66 4.67
C ILE A 374 12.59 -4.08 4.21
N ILE A 375 13.54 -3.16 4.32
CA ILE A 375 14.98 -3.40 4.14
C ILE A 375 15.66 -3.26 5.50
N GLY A 376 16.45 -4.26 5.89
CA GLY A 376 17.08 -4.34 7.20
C GLY A 376 16.21 -5.01 8.26
N SER A 377 16.56 -4.78 9.53
CA SER A 377 15.93 -5.48 10.65
C SER A 377 14.48 -5.06 10.88
N LYS A 378 13.56 -6.02 10.76
CA LYS A 378 12.14 -5.87 11.14
C LYS A 378 11.94 -5.56 12.63
N GLY A 379 12.79 -6.09 13.52
CA GLY A 379 12.71 -5.78 14.95
C GLY A 379 13.02 -4.31 15.24
N GLU A 380 13.99 -3.72 14.54
CA GLU A 380 14.28 -2.28 14.63
C GLU A 380 13.14 -1.42 14.07
N GLU A 381 12.41 -1.88 13.04
CA GLU A 381 11.20 -1.20 12.55
C GLU A 381 10.12 -1.12 13.62
N GLY A 382 9.86 -2.22 14.35
CA GLY A 382 8.88 -2.24 15.45
C GLY A 382 9.23 -1.28 16.58
N ASN A 383 10.51 -1.24 16.97
CA ASN A 383 10.98 -0.30 17.98
C ASN A 383 10.83 1.15 17.49
N ARG A 384 11.17 1.42 16.22
CA ARG A 384 11.05 2.76 15.66
C ARG A 384 9.59 3.20 15.55
N PHE A 385 8.69 2.29 15.19
CA PHE A 385 7.26 2.56 15.16
C PHE A 385 6.74 2.99 16.53
N LEU A 386 7.12 2.26 17.60
CA LEU A 386 6.78 2.62 18.99
C LEU A 386 7.27 4.02 19.36
N GLU A 387 8.52 4.36 19.02
CA GLU A 387 9.09 5.68 19.29
C GLU A 387 8.30 6.79 18.61
N LEU A 388 7.94 6.60 17.33
CA LEU A 388 7.24 7.62 16.54
C LEU A 388 5.83 7.87 17.04
N ILE A 389 5.03 6.82 17.30
CA ILE A 389 3.65 7.01 17.77
C ILE A 389 3.61 7.66 19.16
N LYS A 390 4.63 7.42 20.01
CA LYS A 390 4.77 8.09 21.31
C LYS A 390 5.12 9.56 21.19
N GLN A 391 6.08 9.90 20.31
CA GLN A 391 6.54 11.28 20.13
C GLN A 391 5.49 12.15 19.45
N ALA A 392 4.77 11.59 18.48
CA ALA A 392 3.69 12.26 17.76
C ALA A 392 2.32 12.11 18.43
N GLU A 393 2.24 11.48 19.61
CA GLU A 393 1.00 11.28 20.39
C GLU A 393 -0.16 10.69 19.57
N VAL A 394 0.14 9.70 18.71
CA VAL A 394 -0.82 9.13 17.75
C VAL A 394 -1.67 8.05 18.40
N GLU A 395 -2.99 8.19 18.34
CA GLU A 395 -3.91 7.16 18.84
C GLU A 395 -3.98 5.98 17.87
N CYS A 396 -3.85 4.76 18.38
CA CYS A 396 -3.81 3.55 17.56
C CYS A 396 -5.00 2.62 17.83
N PHE A 397 -5.50 1.99 16.78
CA PHE A 397 -6.70 1.15 16.82
C PHE A 397 -6.54 -0.09 15.94
N ILE A 398 -7.19 -1.20 16.33
CA ILE A 398 -7.53 -2.28 15.40
C ILE A 398 -8.92 -2.01 14.85
N ILE A 399 -9.13 -2.20 13.56
CA ILE A 399 -10.46 -2.19 12.92
C ILE A 399 -10.69 -3.51 12.17
N ASN A 400 -11.76 -4.21 12.49
CA ASN A 400 -12.12 -5.47 11.84
C ASN A 400 -13.12 -5.20 10.71
N THR A 401 -12.70 -5.40 9.46
CA THR A 401 -13.51 -5.23 8.24
C THR A 401 -14.03 -6.56 7.69
N GLY A 402 -13.87 -7.64 8.45
CA GLY A 402 -14.33 -8.97 8.11
C GLY A 402 -15.66 -9.27 8.77
N LYS A 403 -15.62 -10.19 9.73
CA LYS A 403 -16.76 -10.64 10.51
C LYS A 403 -16.32 -10.87 11.95
N VAL A 404 -17.28 -10.97 12.86
CA VAL A 404 -17.06 -11.46 14.23
C VAL A 404 -17.68 -12.85 14.32
N GLY A 405 -16.93 -13.83 14.84
CA GLY A 405 -17.37 -15.23 14.90
C GLY A 405 -17.04 -16.07 13.65
N ASN A 406 -17.10 -17.40 13.79
CA ASN A 406 -16.80 -18.35 12.73
C ASN A 406 -18.05 -18.94 12.06
N VAL A 407 -18.78 -19.81 12.77
CA VAL A 407 -19.96 -20.54 12.28
C VAL A 407 -21.20 -19.65 12.42
N ASP A 408 -21.58 -19.35 13.66
CA ASP A 408 -22.44 -18.21 13.95
C ASP A 408 -21.56 -16.98 13.87
N SER A 409 -21.83 -16.09 12.92
CA SER A 409 -20.99 -14.93 12.67
C SER A 409 -21.79 -13.73 12.21
N ARG A 410 -21.23 -12.55 12.44
CA ARG A 410 -21.82 -11.28 12.05
C ARG A 410 -20.82 -10.46 11.25
N SER A 411 -21.17 -10.12 10.02
CA SER A 411 -20.33 -9.35 9.11
C SER A 411 -20.23 -7.89 9.53
N VAL A 412 -19.01 -7.34 9.50
CA VAL A 412 -18.76 -5.91 9.71
C VAL A 412 -18.80 -5.22 8.35
N GLU A 413 -19.99 -4.77 7.96
CA GLU A 413 -20.20 -4.03 6.71
C GLU A 413 -19.47 -2.66 6.67
N ILE A 414 -19.36 -2.10 5.47
CA ILE A 414 -18.67 -0.83 5.23
C ILE A 414 -19.30 0.33 6.02
N GLU A 415 -20.63 0.36 6.16
CA GLU A 415 -21.35 1.38 6.91
C GLU A 415 -20.96 1.37 8.39
N HIS A 416 -20.76 0.18 8.97
CA HIS A 416 -20.28 0.05 10.35
C HIS A 416 -18.86 0.59 10.49
N SER A 417 -17.96 0.23 9.57
CA SER A 417 -16.57 0.71 9.56
C SER A 417 -16.51 2.24 9.45
N VAL A 418 -17.32 2.82 8.56
CA VAL A 418 -17.41 4.27 8.37
C VAL A 418 -18.00 4.97 9.60
N ALA A 419 -19.03 4.39 10.23
CA ALA A 419 -19.60 4.92 11.47
C ALA A 419 -18.55 4.96 12.59
N ILE A 420 -17.80 3.87 12.78
CA ILE A 420 -16.68 3.80 13.73
C ILE A 420 -15.65 4.91 13.46
N LEU A 421 -15.17 5.02 12.21
CA LEU A 421 -14.12 5.98 11.84
C LEU A 421 -14.57 7.43 12.06
N ARG A 422 -15.84 7.74 11.79
CA ARG A 422 -16.41 9.07 12.04
C ARG A 422 -16.50 9.38 13.54
N GLU A 423 -16.99 8.45 14.35
CA GLU A 423 -17.10 8.67 15.80
C GLU A 423 -15.72 8.77 16.46
N ILE A 424 -14.73 8.00 15.99
CA ILE A 424 -13.33 8.11 16.43
C ILE A 424 -12.75 9.48 16.03
N ALA A 425 -13.01 9.95 14.81
CA ALA A 425 -12.57 11.28 14.37
C ALA A 425 -13.17 12.42 15.22
N LYS A 426 -14.40 12.26 15.72
CA LYS A 426 -14.99 13.24 16.67
C LYS A 426 -14.26 13.26 18.01
N GLY A 427 -13.77 12.11 18.49
CA GLY A 427 -13.04 11.99 19.75
C GLY A 427 -13.91 11.83 21.00
N ASP A 428 -15.22 11.60 20.84
CA ASP A 428 -16.20 11.53 21.94
C ASP A 428 -16.51 10.08 22.38
N ILE A 429 -15.76 9.08 21.92
CA ILE A 429 -15.99 7.67 22.27
C ILE A 429 -15.48 7.38 23.68
N GLU A 430 -16.36 6.80 24.50
CA GLU A 430 -15.99 6.21 25.79
C GLU A 430 -15.47 4.78 25.59
N TRP A 431 -14.25 4.54 26.08
CA TRP A 431 -13.56 3.26 25.97
C TRP A 431 -13.52 2.54 27.31
N LYS A 432 -13.70 1.23 27.29
CA LYS A 432 -13.57 0.37 28.47
C LYS A 432 -12.67 -0.80 28.15
N ARG A 433 -11.71 -1.09 29.03
CA ARG A 433 -10.91 -2.33 28.98
C ARG A 433 -11.84 -3.51 29.28
N ASP A 434 -11.93 -4.44 28.35
CA ASP A 434 -12.71 -5.66 28.51
C ASP A 434 -11.83 -6.80 29.05
N ASP A 435 -12.29 -7.46 30.11
CA ASP A 435 -11.50 -8.49 30.80
C ASP A 435 -11.41 -9.81 30.00
N LYS A 436 -12.39 -10.11 29.14
CA LYS A 436 -12.39 -11.34 28.34
C LYS A 436 -11.57 -11.17 27.07
N ILE A 437 -11.73 -10.04 26.38
CA ILE A 437 -11.02 -9.72 25.14
C ILE A 437 -9.59 -9.27 25.45
N GLY A 438 -9.37 -8.61 26.59
CA GLY A 438 -8.07 -8.05 26.93
C GLY A 438 -7.72 -6.82 26.09
N LEU A 439 -8.70 -6.11 25.51
CA LEU A 439 -8.51 -4.89 24.72
C LEU A 439 -9.51 -3.82 25.16
N SER A 440 -9.26 -2.55 24.80
CA SER A 440 -10.20 -1.46 25.08
C SER A 440 -11.24 -1.37 23.96
N ILE A 441 -12.51 -1.65 24.28
CA ILE A 441 -13.63 -1.63 23.32
C ILE A 441 -14.53 -0.40 23.57
N PRO A 442 -15.25 0.11 22.55
CA PRO A 442 -16.14 1.24 22.74
C PRO A 442 -17.42 0.80 23.45
N LEU A 443 -17.95 1.65 24.33
CA LEU A 443 -19.24 1.39 24.99
C LEU A 443 -20.43 1.67 24.06
N TYR A 444 -20.26 2.59 23.11
CA TYR A 444 -21.28 3.01 22.17
C TYR A 444 -20.63 3.59 20.91
N VAL A 445 -21.20 3.31 19.74
CA VAL A 445 -20.85 3.93 18.46
C VAL A 445 -22.16 4.32 17.77
N ASN A 446 -22.34 5.61 17.49
CA ASN A 446 -23.52 6.03 16.75
C ASN A 446 -23.51 5.44 15.33
N GLY A 447 -24.59 4.76 14.94
CA GLY A 447 -24.68 4.04 13.67
C GLY A 447 -24.28 2.55 13.73
N MET A 448 -23.94 2.02 14.90
CA MET A 448 -23.65 0.58 15.07
C MET A 448 -24.05 0.07 16.47
N ASP A 449 -24.80 -1.03 16.54
CA ASP A 449 -25.04 -1.72 17.82
C ASP A 449 -23.83 -2.61 18.16
N ILE A 450 -22.84 -2.02 18.84
CA ILE A 450 -21.58 -2.69 19.15
C ILE A 450 -21.75 -3.99 19.96
N LYS A 451 -22.84 -4.11 20.73
CA LYS A 451 -23.08 -5.29 21.58
C LYS A 451 -23.33 -6.55 20.75
N GLU A 452 -23.89 -6.38 19.55
CA GLU A 452 -24.12 -7.48 18.64
C GLU A 452 -22.84 -8.03 18.02
N PHE A 453 -21.70 -7.38 18.24
CA PHE A 453 -20.40 -7.75 17.68
C PHE A 453 -19.39 -8.08 18.79
N TYR A 454 -19.86 -8.56 19.94
CA TYR A 454 -19.00 -8.97 21.04
C TYR A 454 -18.44 -10.38 20.80
N PRO A 455 -17.13 -10.54 20.49
CA PRO A 455 -16.58 -11.83 20.06
C PRO A 455 -16.84 -13.00 21.03
N PRO A 456 -16.74 -12.84 22.38
CA PRO A 456 -17.00 -13.95 23.30
C PRO A 456 -18.38 -14.60 23.19
N ASP A 457 -19.37 -13.95 22.57
CA ASP A 457 -20.70 -14.53 22.35
C ASP A 457 -20.75 -15.49 21.15
N TYR A 458 -19.71 -15.50 20.30
CA TYR A 458 -19.63 -16.26 19.06
C TYR A 458 -18.65 -17.45 19.09
N PHE A 459 -18.04 -17.72 20.25
CA PHE A 459 -17.09 -18.83 20.43
C PHE A 459 -17.38 -19.58 21.73
N GLU A 460 -17.51 -20.91 21.67
CA GLU A 460 -17.79 -21.75 22.85
C GLU A 460 -16.67 -21.66 23.91
N ASP A 461 -15.41 -21.63 23.49
CA ASP A 461 -14.23 -21.46 24.35
C ASP A 461 -13.37 -20.27 23.88
N TYR A 462 -13.96 -19.08 23.92
CA TYR A 462 -13.26 -17.86 23.52
C TYR A 462 -11.93 -17.66 24.28
N SER A 463 -11.94 -17.89 25.60
CA SER A 463 -10.75 -17.68 26.43
C SER A 463 -9.61 -18.66 26.11
N GLY A 464 -9.91 -19.93 25.83
CA GLY A 464 -8.91 -20.91 25.42
C GLY A 464 -8.33 -20.61 24.03
N ILE A 465 -9.18 -20.19 23.09
CA ILE A 465 -8.75 -19.77 21.74
C ILE A 465 -7.84 -18.53 21.81
N LEU A 466 -8.27 -17.51 22.55
CA LEU A 466 -7.49 -16.28 22.73
C LEU A 466 -6.17 -16.56 23.45
N GLY A 467 -6.17 -17.42 24.48
CA GLY A 467 -4.95 -17.82 25.19
C GLY A 467 -3.95 -18.54 24.28
N SER A 468 -4.42 -19.40 23.38
CA SER A 468 -3.56 -20.09 22.41
C SER A 468 -2.96 -19.10 21.39
N LEU A 469 -3.78 -18.16 20.90
CA LEU A 469 -3.32 -17.11 19.99
C LEU A 469 -2.26 -16.20 20.63
N LYS A 470 -2.40 -15.87 21.92
CA LYS A 470 -1.44 -15.07 22.68
C LYS A 470 -0.06 -15.71 22.76
N GLU A 471 -0.01 -17.02 23.04
CA GLU A 471 1.25 -17.76 23.07
C GLU A 471 1.88 -17.85 21.67
N GLU A 472 1.09 -18.11 20.64
CA GLU A 472 1.56 -18.14 19.25
C GLU A 472 2.15 -16.78 18.82
N ARG A 473 1.48 -15.68 19.17
CA ARG A 473 1.96 -14.31 18.93
C ARG A 473 3.28 -14.04 19.63
N LYS A 474 3.41 -14.47 20.89
CA LYS A 474 4.64 -14.32 21.66
C LYS A 474 5.80 -15.10 21.03
N GLU A 475 5.55 -16.34 20.61
CA GLU A 475 6.54 -17.16 19.91
C GLU A 475 6.99 -16.46 18.62
N TYR A 476 6.05 -15.99 17.80
CA TYR A 476 6.37 -15.25 16.58
C TYR A 476 7.19 -13.99 16.85
N LEU A 477 6.81 -13.18 17.84
CA LEU A 477 7.55 -11.95 18.17
C LEU A 477 8.96 -12.25 18.71
N SER A 478 9.17 -13.41 19.35
CA SER A 478 10.47 -13.81 19.86
C SER A 478 11.50 -14.14 18.78
N GLU A 479 11.06 -14.36 17.53
CA GLU A 479 11.96 -14.58 16.38
C GLU A 479 12.76 -13.31 16.00
N PHE A 480 12.27 -12.12 16.39
CA PHE A 480 12.91 -10.84 16.06
C PHE A 480 13.95 -10.44 17.13
N THR A 481 15.19 -10.90 16.95
CA THR A 481 16.28 -10.71 17.93
C THR A 481 16.62 -9.27 18.32
N LYS A 482 16.22 -8.28 17.51
CA LYS A 482 16.42 -6.84 17.78
C LYS A 482 15.15 -6.13 18.28
N LEU A 483 14.04 -6.84 18.43
CA LEU A 483 12.80 -6.28 18.99
C LEU A 483 12.95 -6.12 20.51
N ALA A 484 12.45 -5.02 21.06
CA ALA A 484 12.49 -4.79 22.51
C ALA A 484 11.67 -5.84 23.26
N GLU A 485 12.22 -6.41 24.35
CA GLU A 485 11.59 -7.52 25.09
C GLU A 485 10.19 -7.19 25.61
N ASN A 486 9.93 -5.94 26.00
CA ASN A 486 8.61 -5.52 26.46
C ASN A 486 7.53 -5.64 25.38
N LEU A 487 7.89 -5.54 24.09
CA LEU A 487 6.95 -5.74 22.98
C LEU A 487 6.61 -7.22 22.80
N THR A 488 7.58 -8.11 23.00
CA THR A 488 7.37 -9.56 23.01
C THR A 488 6.46 -10.00 24.15
N GLU A 489 6.53 -9.34 25.31
CA GLU A 489 5.62 -9.60 26.43
C GLU A 489 4.22 -9.01 26.22
N THR A 490 4.12 -7.87 25.52
CA THR A 490 2.85 -7.18 25.29
C THR A 490 1.88 -7.99 24.45
N SER A 491 2.35 -8.91 23.58
CA SER A 491 1.43 -9.80 22.85
C SER A 491 0.62 -10.75 23.74
N LEU A 492 0.95 -10.87 25.03
CA LEU A 492 0.12 -11.61 25.99
C LEU A 492 -1.12 -10.81 26.44
N SER A 493 -1.15 -9.49 26.22
CA SER A 493 -2.35 -8.68 26.49
C SER A 493 -3.36 -8.73 25.34
N MET A 494 -2.89 -8.82 24.09
CA MET A 494 -3.70 -8.84 22.86
C MET A 494 -4.02 -10.23 22.36
#